data_AF-A0A182Q0Z8-F1
#
_entry.id   AF-A0A182Q0Z8-F1
#
_cell.length_a   1.000
_cell.length_b   1.000
_cell.length_c   1.000
_cell.angle_alpha   90.00
_cell.angle_beta   90.00
_cell.angle_gamma   90.00
#
_symmetry.space_group_name_H-M   'P 1'
#
loop_
_entity.id
_entity.type
_entity.pdbx_description
1 polymer ?
#
loop_
_entity_poly.entity_id
_entity_poly.type
_entity_poly.pdbx_seq_one_letter_code
_entity_poly.pdbx_strand_id
1 'polypeptide(L)'
;MVTAQIRSSIRTLCTTNRVDKSFAKWYQGLWQPKKNEPPYDHVVQLGDPVLRLPANLVPENELKSPEVQYLVNHLVKVMRSYKCVGLAAPQLGLSLRAFVMEFKDELRDQYTKADYKLREMEPLPLTVFLNPEIKVLNYEKIIHTEACESVRGYRADVPRYREVLIKGFDAAGEHKELKLHGWNARIAQHEMDHLNGIVYTDIMNRKTFTCTCWQAVNANNGRIKLSFSNK
;
A
#
# COMPACT_ATOMS: atom_id res chain seq x y z
N MET A 1 48.53 -40.51 67.38
CA MET A 1 48.85 -41.14 66.07
C MET A 1 48.12 -40.33 65.01
N VAL A 2 48.73 -39.33 64.37
CA VAL A 2 49.81 -39.35 63.36
C VAL A 2 49.28 -39.71 61.95
N THR A 3 49.15 -38.66 61.11
CA THR A 3 49.37 -38.60 59.64
C THR A 3 48.46 -39.44 58.71
N ALA A 4 48.23 -39.17 57.42
CA ALA A 4 48.80 -38.26 56.43
C ALA A 4 47.78 -38.02 55.28
N GLN A 5 47.95 -36.94 54.53
CA GLN A 5 47.35 -36.72 53.21
C GLN A 5 47.87 -37.73 52.16
N ILE A 6 47.04 -38.07 51.16
CA ILE A 6 47.51 -38.22 49.77
C ILE A 6 46.52 -37.54 48.82
N ARG A 7 47.02 -36.54 48.10
CA ARG A 7 46.41 -35.95 46.90
C ARG A 7 46.49 -36.96 45.75
N SER A 8 45.43 -37.11 44.97
CA SER A 8 45.58 -37.35 43.54
C SER A 8 44.74 -36.35 42.77
N SER A 9 45.42 -35.56 41.94
CA SER A 9 44.80 -34.67 40.98
C SER A 9 44.45 -35.48 39.74
N ILE A 10 43.19 -35.49 39.34
CA ILE A 10 42.86 -35.72 37.93
C ILE A 10 42.04 -34.53 37.47
N ARG A 11 42.75 -33.58 36.84
CA ARG A 11 42.16 -32.62 35.93
C ARG A 11 41.70 -33.41 34.70
N THR A 12 40.44 -33.83 34.66
CA THR A 12 39.86 -34.21 33.38
C THR A 12 39.45 -32.92 32.68
N LEU A 13 40.36 -32.38 31.88
CA LEU A 13 40.06 -31.45 30.80
C LEU A 13 39.16 -32.20 29.82
N CYS A 14 37.85 -32.17 30.03
CA CYS A 14 36.92 -32.50 28.96
C CYS A 14 36.71 -31.22 28.16
N THR A 15 37.55 -31.06 27.15
CA THR A 15 37.45 -30.06 26.11
C THR A 15 36.05 -30.11 25.48
N THR A 16 35.37 -28.97 25.53
CA THR A 16 34.35 -28.57 24.57
C THR A 16 33.21 -29.57 24.33
N ASN A 17 32.08 -29.37 25.00
CA ASN A 17 30.81 -29.56 24.30
C ASN A 17 30.74 -28.44 23.25
N ARG A 18 31.40 -28.66 22.10
CA ARG A 18 30.98 -28.01 20.86
C ARG A 18 29.54 -28.43 20.71
N VAL A 19 28.64 -27.46 20.89
CA VAL A 19 27.26 -27.60 20.46
C VAL A 19 27.35 -27.86 18.96
N ASP A 20 27.33 -29.13 18.56
CA ASP A 20 27.17 -29.52 17.18
C ASP A 20 25.79 -29.01 16.78
N LYS A 21 25.76 -27.77 16.29
CA LYS A 21 24.67 -27.31 15.43
C LYS A 21 24.72 -28.31 14.27
N SER A 22 23.74 -29.22 14.22
CA SER A 22 23.61 -30.15 13.10
C SER A 22 23.76 -29.36 11.80
N PHE A 23 24.36 -29.96 10.77
CA PHE A 23 24.53 -29.30 9.48
C PHE A 23 23.22 -28.65 9.02
N ALA A 24 22.07 -29.28 9.27
CA ALA A 24 20.74 -28.71 9.04
C ALA A 24 20.45 -27.42 9.84
N LYS A 25 20.79 -27.36 11.13
CA LYS A 25 20.58 -26.19 11.99
C LYS A 25 21.55 -25.04 11.66
N TRP A 26 22.77 -25.38 11.24
CA TRP A 26 23.74 -24.43 10.70
C TRP A 26 23.30 -23.89 9.33
N TYR A 27 22.83 -24.77 8.43
CA TYR A 27 22.31 -24.44 7.09
C TYR A 27 21.02 -23.61 7.14
N GLN A 28 20.10 -23.92 8.06
CA GLN A 28 18.94 -23.06 8.37
C GLN A 28 19.36 -21.67 8.89
N GLY A 29 20.53 -21.56 9.54
CA GLY A 29 21.09 -20.28 9.95
C GLY A 29 21.72 -19.49 8.79
N LEU A 30 22.19 -20.16 7.74
CA LEU A 30 22.64 -19.54 6.49
C LEU A 30 21.47 -19.05 5.63
N TRP A 31 20.32 -19.70 5.77
CA TRP A 31 19.11 -19.39 5.01
C TRP A 31 17.97 -19.00 5.96
N GLN A 32 18.02 -17.76 6.45
CA GLN A 32 16.80 -17.15 6.98
C GLN A 32 15.96 -16.72 5.77
N PRO A 33 14.74 -17.27 5.57
CA PRO A 33 13.85 -16.67 4.60
C PRO A 33 13.69 -15.20 4.99
N LYS A 34 13.99 -14.29 4.06
CA LYS A 34 13.72 -12.86 4.26
C LYS A 34 12.30 -12.77 4.79
N LYS A 35 12.13 -12.26 6.02
CA LYS A 35 10.78 -11.92 6.49
C LYS A 35 10.19 -10.99 5.45
N ASN A 36 8.96 -11.26 5.05
CA ASN A 36 8.22 -10.38 4.17
C ASN A 36 7.93 -9.11 4.99
N GLU A 37 8.84 -8.14 4.92
CA GLU A 37 8.77 -6.86 5.63
C GLU A 37 8.42 -5.76 4.62
N PRO A 38 7.68 -4.73 5.07
CA PRO A 38 7.35 -3.60 4.21
C PRO A 38 8.61 -2.78 3.85
N PRO A 39 8.61 -2.05 2.73
CA PRO A 39 7.51 -1.95 1.78
C PRO A 39 7.32 -3.21 0.94
N TYR A 40 6.08 -3.69 0.88
CA TYR A 40 5.73 -4.87 0.10
C TYR A 40 5.79 -4.60 -1.41
N ASP A 41 6.16 -5.62 -2.20
CA ASP A 41 6.03 -5.62 -3.67
C ASP A 41 4.57 -5.87 -4.14
N HIS A 42 3.62 -5.93 -3.21
CA HIS A 42 2.21 -6.19 -3.44
C HIS A 42 1.33 -5.28 -2.57
N VAL A 43 0.06 -5.17 -2.94
CA VAL A 43 -0.91 -4.39 -2.17
C VAL A 43 -1.48 -5.23 -1.03
N VAL A 44 -1.33 -4.74 0.20
CA VAL A 44 -1.93 -5.38 1.37
C VAL A 44 -3.46 -5.30 1.30
N GLN A 45 -4.14 -6.30 1.84
CA GLN A 45 -5.59 -6.45 1.76
C GLN A 45 -6.28 -5.96 3.03
N LEU A 46 -7.52 -5.49 2.88
CA LEU A 46 -8.39 -5.12 3.98
C LEU A 46 -8.48 -6.28 4.99
N GLY A 47 -8.11 -6.00 6.22
CA GLY A 47 -7.81 -6.99 7.25
C GLY A 47 -6.41 -6.80 7.82
N ASP A 48 -5.47 -6.30 7.02
CA ASP A 48 -4.19 -5.77 7.52
C ASP A 48 -4.45 -4.50 8.35
N PRO A 49 -4.01 -4.44 9.63
CA PRO A 49 -4.25 -3.30 10.50
C PRO A 49 -3.74 -1.97 9.96
N VAL A 50 -2.68 -1.97 9.14
CA VAL A 50 -2.10 -0.72 8.61
C VAL A 50 -3.10 0.10 7.80
N LEU A 51 -4.08 -0.54 7.17
CA LEU A 51 -5.13 0.10 6.37
C LEU A 51 -6.22 0.78 7.22
N ARG A 52 -6.20 0.57 8.54
CA ARG A 52 -7.17 1.12 9.50
C ARG A 52 -6.56 2.11 10.47
N LEU A 53 -5.25 2.32 10.40
CA LEU A 53 -4.53 3.26 11.26
C LEU A 53 -4.29 4.58 10.51
N PRO A 54 -4.51 5.73 11.15
CA PRO A 54 -4.01 7.00 10.62
C PRO A 54 -2.50 6.92 10.41
N ALA A 55 -2.05 7.30 9.21
CA ALA A 55 -0.64 7.24 8.85
C ALA A 55 0.14 8.39 9.48
N ASN A 56 1.42 8.14 9.82
CA ASN A 56 2.31 9.14 10.40
C ASN A 56 2.84 10.09 9.33
N LEU A 57 3.15 11.33 9.74
CA LEU A 57 3.86 12.25 8.86
C LEU A 57 5.24 11.69 8.51
N VAL A 58 5.67 11.90 7.27
CA VAL A 58 7.07 11.81 6.88
C VAL A 58 7.81 12.96 7.57
N PRO A 59 8.87 12.71 8.35
CA PRO A 59 9.63 13.79 8.99
C PRO A 59 10.14 14.78 7.95
N GLU A 60 9.98 16.08 8.18
CA GLU A 60 10.31 17.11 7.19
C GLU A 60 11.80 17.10 6.81
N ASN A 61 12.68 16.81 7.77
CA ASN A 61 14.12 16.66 7.55
C ASN A 61 14.49 15.44 6.69
N GLU A 62 13.57 14.48 6.53
CA GLU A 62 13.76 13.26 5.75
C GLU A 62 13.07 13.32 4.38
N LEU A 63 12.33 14.37 4.04
CA LEU A 63 11.61 14.47 2.76
C LEU A 63 12.51 14.27 1.54
N LYS A 64 13.78 14.68 1.65
CA LYS A 64 14.81 14.59 0.60
C LYS A 64 15.72 13.36 0.74
N SER A 65 15.47 12.50 1.73
CA SER A 65 16.29 11.33 2.01
C SER A 65 16.22 10.28 0.89
N PRO A 66 17.28 9.49 0.68
CA PRO A 66 17.25 8.34 -0.21
C PRO A 66 16.12 7.35 0.09
N GLU A 67 15.74 7.20 1.36
CA GLU A 67 14.68 6.33 1.85
C GLU A 67 13.29 6.78 1.37
N VAL A 68 13.00 8.08 1.44
CA VAL A 68 11.75 8.64 0.91
C VAL A 68 11.73 8.56 -0.62
N GLN A 69 12.86 8.80 -1.30
CA GLN A 69 12.94 8.59 -2.75
C GLN A 69 12.68 7.12 -3.13
N TYR A 70 13.22 6.18 -2.35
CA TYR A 70 12.95 4.77 -2.54
C TYR A 70 11.46 4.45 -2.38
N LEU A 71 10.81 4.96 -1.32
CA LEU A 71 9.37 4.80 -1.09
C LEU A 71 8.55 5.32 -2.29
N VAL A 72 8.82 6.53 -2.76
CA VAL A 72 8.11 7.13 -3.89
C VAL A 72 8.26 6.28 -5.15
N ASN A 73 9.49 5.88 -5.47
CA ASN A 73 9.77 5.02 -6.64
C ASN A 73 9.06 3.66 -6.53
N HIS A 74 9.00 3.10 -5.32
CA HIS A 74 8.36 1.82 -5.06
C HIS A 74 6.84 1.90 -5.16
N LEU A 75 6.22 2.98 -4.66
CA LEU A 75 4.81 3.29 -4.88
C LEU A 75 4.46 3.37 -6.37
N VAL A 76 5.26 4.12 -7.15
CA VAL A 76 5.06 4.26 -8.60
C VAL A 76 5.19 2.91 -9.31
N LYS A 77 6.20 2.12 -8.95
CA LYS A 77 6.43 0.77 -9.50
C LYS A 77 5.22 -0.13 -9.24
N VAL A 78 4.74 -0.19 -8.00
CA VAL A 78 3.61 -1.06 -7.65
C VAL A 78 2.33 -0.57 -8.32
N MET A 79 2.02 0.73 -8.25
CA MET A 79 0.84 1.34 -8.88
C MET A 79 0.75 0.96 -10.37
N ARG A 80 1.85 1.16 -11.11
CA ARG A 80 1.90 0.83 -12.54
C ARG A 80 1.81 -0.68 -12.80
N SER A 81 2.37 -1.53 -11.94
CA SER A 81 2.29 -2.99 -12.09
C SER A 81 0.86 -3.54 -11.87
N TYR A 82 0.09 -2.86 -11.02
CA TYR A 82 -1.33 -3.16 -10.77
C TYR A 82 -2.26 -2.44 -11.76
N LYS A 83 -1.73 -1.53 -12.60
CA LYS A 83 -2.52 -0.69 -13.52
C LYS A 83 -3.61 0.13 -12.80
N CYS A 84 -3.37 0.50 -11.54
CA CYS A 84 -4.23 1.42 -10.80
C CYS A 84 -3.79 2.87 -11.04
N VAL A 85 -4.67 3.82 -10.71
CA VAL A 85 -4.48 5.26 -10.99
C VAL A 85 -4.00 6.05 -9.76
N GLY A 86 -3.93 5.37 -8.62
CA GLY A 86 -3.45 5.90 -7.35
C GLY A 86 -2.97 4.77 -6.45
N LEU A 87 -2.05 5.09 -5.54
CA LEU A 87 -1.59 4.17 -4.51
C LEU A 87 -0.99 4.92 -3.31
N ALA A 88 -1.40 4.54 -2.10
CA ALA A 88 -0.91 5.11 -0.85
C ALA A 88 0.09 4.19 -0.12
N ALA A 89 1.04 4.77 0.63
CA ALA A 89 2.04 4.02 1.40
C ALA A 89 1.46 2.97 2.37
N PRO A 90 0.32 3.20 3.05
CA PRO A 90 -0.33 2.17 3.87
C PRO A 90 -0.66 0.91 3.08
N GLN A 91 -0.98 1.03 1.78
CA GLN A 91 -1.26 -0.12 0.92
C GLN A 91 -0.03 -0.97 0.62
N LEU A 92 1.18 -0.49 0.92
CA LEU A 92 2.43 -1.23 0.87
C LEU A 92 2.95 -1.65 2.26
N GLY A 93 2.11 -1.52 3.29
CA GLY A 93 2.47 -1.86 4.66
C GLY A 93 3.23 -0.76 5.43
N LEU A 94 3.33 0.45 4.88
CA LEU A 94 4.02 1.56 5.51
C LEU A 94 3.04 2.63 6.02
N SER A 95 2.98 2.83 7.33
CA SER A 95 2.15 3.86 7.97
C SER A 95 2.77 5.26 7.84
N LEU A 96 2.88 5.75 6.60
CA LEU A 96 3.40 7.07 6.24
C LEU A 96 2.41 7.83 5.35
N ARG A 97 2.32 9.16 5.54
CA ARG A 97 1.45 10.05 4.76
C ARG A 97 2.07 10.36 3.39
N ALA A 98 2.09 9.36 2.52
CA ALA A 98 2.59 9.48 1.16
C ALA A 98 1.67 8.73 0.20
N PHE A 99 1.35 9.34 -0.94
CA PHE A 99 0.69 8.66 -2.04
C PHE A 99 1.15 9.18 -3.40
N VAL A 100 0.90 8.37 -4.42
CA VAL A 100 1.13 8.73 -5.83
C VAL A 100 -0.17 8.57 -6.61
N MET A 101 -0.33 9.36 -7.66
CA MET A 101 -1.45 9.27 -8.59
C MET A 101 -1.01 9.59 -10.01
N GLU A 102 -1.59 8.89 -10.98
CA GLU A 102 -1.28 9.03 -12.41
C GLU A 102 -2.49 8.57 -13.23
N PHE A 103 -2.92 9.40 -14.18
CA PHE A 103 -3.98 9.04 -15.12
C PHE A 103 -3.47 9.29 -16.53
N LYS A 104 -2.90 8.26 -17.15
CA LYS A 104 -2.29 8.41 -18.48
C LYS A 104 -3.34 8.49 -19.58
N ASP A 105 -3.03 9.22 -20.65
CA ASP A 105 -3.92 9.34 -21.80
C ASP A 105 -4.20 7.98 -22.47
N GLU A 106 -3.28 7.01 -22.39
CA GLU A 106 -3.53 5.66 -22.92
C GLU A 106 -4.65 4.90 -22.18
N LEU A 107 -5.02 5.34 -20.97
CA LEU A 107 -6.18 4.78 -20.25
C LEU A 107 -7.51 5.24 -20.86
N ARG A 108 -7.52 6.32 -21.65
CA ARG A 108 -8.72 6.88 -22.28
C ARG A 108 -9.47 5.84 -23.11
N ASP A 109 -8.74 5.00 -23.84
CA ASP A 109 -9.32 3.98 -24.73
C ASP A 109 -10.03 2.85 -23.98
N GLN A 110 -9.86 2.77 -22.66
CA GLN A 110 -10.58 1.81 -21.80
C GLN A 110 -12.00 2.29 -21.44
N TYR A 111 -12.35 3.54 -21.76
CA TYR A 111 -13.63 4.15 -21.40
C TYR A 111 -14.41 4.57 -22.65
N THR A 112 -15.73 4.47 -22.58
CA THR A 112 -16.59 5.04 -23.62
C THR A 112 -16.46 6.58 -23.60
N LYS A 113 -16.66 7.24 -24.74
CA LYS A 113 -16.69 8.72 -24.81
C LYS A 113 -17.73 9.33 -23.86
N ALA A 114 -18.85 8.63 -23.67
CA ALA A 114 -19.91 9.04 -22.75
C ALA A 114 -19.44 8.96 -21.29
N ASP A 115 -18.82 7.84 -20.88
CA ASP A 115 -18.28 7.67 -19.53
C ASP A 115 -17.17 8.67 -19.22
N TYR A 116 -16.24 8.86 -20.17
CA TYR A 116 -15.12 9.78 -20.03
C TYR A 116 -15.60 11.21 -19.78
N LYS A 117 -16.63 11.65 -20.53
CA LYS A 117 -17.27 12.96 -20.33
C LYS A 117 -18.06 13.03 -19.03
N LEU A 118 -18.88 12.01 -18.73
CA LEU A 118 -19.74 11.96 -17.54
C LEU A 118 -18.92 12.03 -16.25
N ARG A 119 -17.74 11.42 -16.26
CA ARG A 119 -16.84 11.34 -15.10
C ARG A 119 -15.84 12.49 -15.01
N GLU A 120 -15.91 13.45 -15.94
CA GLU A 120 -14.99 14.59 -16.00
C GLU A 120 -13.52 14.09 -15.93
N MET A 121 -13.19 13.10 -16.78
CA MET A 121 -11.86 12.51 -16.83
C MET A 121 -10.90 13.40 -17.65
N GLU A 122 -9.69 13.57 -17.14
CA GLU A 122 -8.60 14.26 -17.83
C GLU A 122 -7.25 13.61 -17.50
N PRO A 123 -6.27 13.64 -18.43
CA PRO A 123 -4.94 13.14 -18.15
C PRO A 123 -4.30 13.83 -16.94
N LEU A 124 -3.66 13.04 -16.10
CA LEU A 124 -2.91 13.51 -14.94
C LEU A 124 -1.48 12.95 -15.03
N PRO A 125 -0.47 13.80 -15.22
CA PRO A 125 0.92 13.36 -15.15
C PRO A 125 1.22 12.82 -13.75
N LEU A 126 2.21 11.92 -13.65
CA LEU A 126 2.63 11.35 -12.37
C LEU A 126 2.78 12.45 -11.30
N THR A 127 1.96 12.33 -10.28
CA THR A 127 1.86 13.30 -9.20
C THR A 127 2.10 12.59 -7.89
N VAL A 128 3.05 13.11 -7.13
CA VAL A 128 3.44 12.60 -5.81
C VAL A 128 3.04 13.63 -4.77
N PHE A 129 2.53 13.15 -3.63
CA PHE A 129 2.28 13.95 -2.45
C PHE A 129 2.82 13.27 -1.20
N LEU A 130 3.68 14.00 -0.48
CA LEU A 130 4.13 13.70 0.87
C LEU A 130 3.46 14.67 1.85
N ASN A 131 3.06 14.17 3.00
CA ASN A 131 2.30 14.89 4.02
C ASN A 131 1.12 15.71 3.47
N PRO A 132 0.24 15.14 2.62
CA PRO A 132 -0.80 15.95 2.02
C PRO A 132 -1.91 16.33 3.00
N GLU A 133 -2.54 17.45 2.68
CA GLU A 133 -3.80 17.95 3.22
C GLU A 133 -4.75 18.28 2.07
N ILE A 134 -6.04 17.99 2.25
CA ILE A 134 -7.10 18.30 1.27
C ILE A 134 -8.06 19.33 1.84
N LYS A 135 -8.33 20.37 1.05
CA LYS A 135 -9.42 21.33 1.26
C LYS A 135 -10.46 21.16 0.15
N VAL A 136 -11.73 21.00 0.53
CA VAL A 136 -12.84 20.97 -0.44
C VAL A 136 -13.05 22.38 -1.00
N LEU A 137 -13.09 22.49 -2.33
CA LEU A 137 -13.40 23.74 -3.03
C LEU A 137 -14.85 23.79 -3.52
N ASN A 138 -15.39 22.63 -3.91
CA ASN A 138 -16.77 22.48 -4.34
C ASN A 138 -17.43 21.32 -3.58
N TYR A 139 -18.47 21.64 -2.81
CA TYR A 139 -19.17 20.69 -1.93
C TYR A 139 -20.22 19.84 -2.66
N GLU A 140 -20.45 20.06 -3.96
CA GLU A 140 -21.25 19.15 -4.79
C GLU A 140 -20.63 17.75 -4.76
N LYS A 141 -21.45 16.74 -4.45
CA LYS A 141 -21.00 15.35 -4.43
C LYS A 141 -21.43 14.63 -5.70
N ILE A 142 -20.45 14.13 -6.45
CA ILE A 142 -20.67 13.30 -7.63
C ILE A 142 -20.56 11.82 -7.24
N ILE A 143 -21.48 11.00 -7.73
CA ILE A 143 -21.52 9.56 -7.45
C ILE A 143 -21.02 8.79 -8.67
N HIS A 144 -19.95 8.03 -8.49
CA HIS A 144 -19.45 7.07 -9.45
C HIS A 144 -18.98 5.80 -8.73
N THR A 145 -18.87 4.72 -9.48
CA THR A 145 -18.35 3.46 -8.98
C THR A 145 -16.84 3.54 -8.75
N GLU A 146 -16.39 3.15 -7.55
CA GLU A 146 -14.99 2.98 -7.15
C GLU A 146 -14.66 1.52 -6.86
N ALA A 147 -13.40 1.17 -7.03
CA ALA A 147 -12.79 -0.07 -6.57
C ALA A 147 -11.43 0.26 -5.94
N CYS A 148 -10.87 -0.66 -5.15
CA CYS A 148 -9.60 -0.49 -4.47
C CYS A 148 -8.79 -1.78 -4.58
N GLU A 149 -7.48 -1.67 -4.83
CA GLU A 149 -6.59 -2.84 -4.88
C GLU A 149 -6.47 -3.56 -3.52
N SER A 150 -6.75 -2.87 -2.41
CA SER A 150 -6.84 -3.47 -1.07
C SER A 150 -8.20 -4.14 -0.78
N VAL A 151 -9.18 -4.04 -1.69
CA VAL A 151 -10.49 -4.72 -1.58
C VAL A 151 -10.80 -5.38 -2.92
N ARG A 152 -9.92 -6.31 -3.32
CA ARG A 152 -9.95 -6.87 -4.66
C ARG A 152 -11.21 -7.68 -4.94
N GLY A 153 -11.72 -7.55 -6.16
CA GLY A 153 -12.89 -8.30 -6.63
C GLY A 153 -14.23 -7.67 -6.30
N TYR A 154 -14.24 -6.47 -5.71
CA TYR A 154 -15.46 -5.75 -5.38
C TYR A 154 -15.37 -4.28 -5.80
N ARG A 155 -16.55 -3.69 -6.01
CA ARG A 155 -16.73 -2.26 -6.29
C ARG A 155 -18.06 -1.77 -5.72
N ALA A 156 -18.19 -0.47 -5.51
CA ALA A 156 -19.45 0.17 -5.15
C ALA A 156 -19.48 1.64 -5.57
N ASP A 157 -20.66 2.22 -5.59
CA ASP A 157 -20.83 3.65 -5.82
C ASP A 157 -20.44 4.45 -4.58
N VAL A 158 -19.60 5.46 -4.79
CA VAL A 158 -19.04 6.31 -3.72
C VAL A 158 -19.28 7.77 -4.06
N PRO A 159 -19.90 8.56 -3.15
CA PRO A 159 -20.03 9.99 -3.32
C PRO A 159 -18.71 10.71 -3.00
N ARG A 160 -18.22 11.55 -3.90
CA ARG A 160 -16.99 12.35 -3.74
C ARG A 160 -17.25 13.82 -4.04
N TYR A 161 -16.55 14.71 -3.35
CA TYR A 161 -16.60 16.14 -3.67
C TYR A 161 -16.04 16.40 -5.06
N ARG A 162 -16.69 17.27 -5.81
CA ARG A 162 -16.37 17.54 -7.21
C ARG A 162 -15.00 18.20 -7.39
N GLU A 163 -14.61 19.10 -6.49
CA GLU A 163 -13.36 19.84 -6.58
C GLU A 163 -12.65 19.95 -5.23
N VAL A 164 -11.34 19.73 -5.26
CA VAL A 164 -10.48 19.78 -4.08
C VAL A 164 -9.18 20.52 -4.39
N LEU A 165 -8.61 21.11 -3.35
CA LEU A 165 -7.25 21.62 -3.31
C LEU A 165 -6.42 20.70 -2.44
N ILE A 166 -5.36 20.14 -3.00
CA ILE A 166 -4.38 19.37 -2.25
C ILE A 166 -3.11 20.20 -2.06
N LYS A 167 -2.59 20.20 -0.84
CA LYS A 167 -1.31 20.82 -0.46
C LYS A 167 -0.42 19.78 0.20
N GLY A 168 0.89 19.90 0.05
CA GLY A 168 1.87 19.02 0.69
C GLY A 168 3.26 19.27 0.12
N PHE A 169 4.05 18.21 0.04
CA PHE A 169 5.36 18.22 -0.61
C PHE A 169 5.38 17.28 -1.81
N ASP A 170 6.14 17.62 -2.84
CA ASP A 170 6.35 16.76 -3.99
C ASP A 170 7.47 15.73 -3.75
N ALA A 171 7.82 14.98 -4.81
CA ALA A 171 8.90 13.99 -4.74
C ALA A 171 10.27 14.61 -4.44
N ALA A 172 10.50 15.90 -4.73
CA ALA A 172 11.75 16.58 -4.42
C ALA A 172 11.75 17.17 -2.98
N GLY A 173 10.67 17.00 -2.23
CA GLY A 173 10.49 17.59 -0.91
C GLY A 173 10.17 19.09 -0.96
N GLU A 174 9.74 19.61 -2.11
CA GLU A 174 9.36 21.01 -2.29
C GLU A 174 7.86 21.19 -2.08
N HIS A 175 7.44 22.36 -1.58
CA HIS A 175 6.02 22.66 -1.39
C HIS A 175 5.26 22.60 -2.71
N LYS A 176 4.14 21.87 -2.69
CA LYS A 176 3.26 21.71 -3.86
C LYS A 176 1.82 21.95 -3.48
N GLU A 177 1.12 22.66 -4.35
CA GLU A 177 -0.32 22.88 -4.29
C GLU A 177 -0.92 22.53 -5.65
N LEU A 178 -2.04 21.79 -5.66
CA LEU A 178 -2.71 21.38 -6.89
C LEU A 178 -4.23 21.43 -6.70
N LYS A 179 -4.90 22.15 -7.60
CA LYS A 179 -6.37 22.11 -7.73
C LYS A 179 -6.75 20.94 -8.63
N LEU A 180 -7.67 20.12 -8.17
CA LEU A 180 -8.17 18.95 -8.90
C LEU A 180 -9.69 19.02 -8.96
N HIS A 181 -10.25 18.52 -10.06
CA HIS A 181 -11.69 18.38 -10.27
C HIS A 181 -12.01 16.99 -10.82
N GLY A 182 -13.31 16.67 -10.90
CA GLY A 182 -13.80 15.48 -11.60
C GLY A 182 -13.16 14.17 -11.11
N TRP A 183 -12.70 13.36 -12.06
CA TRP A 183 -12.08 12.06 -11.75
C TRP A 183 -10.78 12.18 -10.95
N ASN A 184 -9.97 13.21 -11.22
CA ASN A 184 -8.70 13.40 -10.50
C ASN A 184 -8.92 13.85 -9.05
N ALA A 185 -9.95 14.67 -8.79
CA ALA A 185 -10.35 14.99 -7.42
C ALA A 185 -10.82 13.74 -6.65
N ARG A 186 -11.52 12.83 -7.32
CA ARG A 186 -11.94 11.54 -6.75
C ARG A 186 -10.74 10.68 -6.38
N ILE A 187 -9.76 10.53 -7.28
CA ILE A 187 -8.53 9.77 -7.00
C ILE A 187 -7.83 10.35 -5.76
N ALA A 188 -7.62 11.66 -5.71
CA ALA A 188 -6.94 12.30 -4.57
C ALA A 188 -7.68 12.10 -3.23
N GLN A 189 -9.02 12.16 -3.23
CA GLN A 189 -9.82 11.87 -2.04
C GLN A 189 -9.71 10.41 -1.61
N HIS A 190 -9.68 9.47 -2.56
CA HIS A 190 -9.49 8.04 -2.28
C HIS A 190 -8.12 7.76 -1.65
N GLU A 191 -7.04 8.30 -2.22
CA GLU A 191 -5.70 8.10 -1.66
C GLU A 191 -5.53 8.80 -0.31
N MET A 192 -6.16 9.97 -0.12
CA MET A 192 -6.18 10.65 1.18
C MET A 192 -6.90 9.83 2.25
N ASP A 193 -8.01 9.17 1.91
CA ASP A 193 -8.72 8.30 2.85
C ASP A 193 -7.81 7.18 3.37
N HIS A 194 -6.99 6.57 2.50
CA HIS A 194 -6.01 5.56 2.92
C HIS A 194 -5.02 6.09 3.96
N LEU A 195 -4.60 7.35 3.86
CA LEU A 195 -3.74 7.97 4.86
C LEU A 195 -4.42 8.20 6.21
N ASN A 196 -5.75 8.18 6.24
CA ASN A 196 -6.57 8.38 7.43
C ASN A 196 -7.14 7.06 7.98
N GLY A 197 -6.74 5.90 7.42
CA GLY A 197 -7.28 4.59 7.81
C GLY A 197 -8.71 4.33 7.33
N ILE A 198 -9.17 5.09 6.34
CA ILE A 198 -10.49 4.99 5.73
C ILE A 198 -10.36 4.25 4.40
N VAL A 199 -11.32 3.36 4.12
CA VAL A 199 -11.43 2.64 2.85
C VAL A 199 -12.78 2.94 2.23
N TYR A 200 -12.90 2.89 0.91
CA TYR A 200 -14.15 3.26 0.22
C TYR A 200 -15.39 2.50 0.73
N THR A 201 -15.22 1.29 1.29
CA THR A 201 -16.29 0.50 1.88
C THR A 201 -16.93 1.13 3.12
N ASP A 202 -16.25 2.09 3.76
CA ASP A 202 -16.78 2.85 4.90
C ASP A 202 -17.76 3.95 4.47
N ILE A 203 -17.65 4.42 3.23
CA ILE A 203 -18.39 5.58 2.69
C ILE A 203 -19.31 5.25 1.51
N MET A 204 -19.21 4.04 0.95
CA MET A 204 -19.98 3.61 -0.21
C MET A 204 -21.49 3.56 0.02
N ASN A 205 -22.26 3.65 -1.07
CA ASN A 205 -23.64 3.20 -1.08
C ASN A 205 -23.68 1.66 -1.00
N ARG A 206 -23.96 1.15 0.20
CA ARG A 206 -23.99 -0.30 0.51
C ARG A 206 -24.84 -1.14 -0.44
N LYS A 207 -25.95 -0.61 -0.98
CA LYS A 207 -26.82 -1.35 -1.91
C LYS A 207 -26.18 -1.59 -3.28
N THR A 208 -25.13 -0.84 -3.62
CA THR A 208 -24.42 -0.93 -4.91
C THR A 208 -23.16 -1.79 -4.82
N PHE A 209 -22.81 -2.28 -3.62
CA PHE A 209 -21.64 -3.13 -3.43
C PHE A 209 -21.81 -4.45 -4.17
N THR A 210 -20.91 -4.71 -5.11
CA THR A 210 -21.01 -5.85 -6.03
C THR A 210 -19.67 -6.53 -6.24
N CYS A 211 -19.69 -7.85 -6.35
CA CYS A 211 -18.56 -8.62 -6.84
C CYS A 211 -18.35 -8.30 -8.33
N THR A 212 -17.12 -8.01 -8.74
CA THR A 212 -16.80 -7.64 -10.13
C THR A 212 -16.77 -8.83 -11.08
N CYS A 213 -16.66 -10.05 -10.55
CA CYS A 213 -16.53 -11.29 -11.32
C CYS A 213 -17.66 -12.29 -11.05
N TRP A 214 -18.81 -11.86 -10.53
CA TRP A 214 -19.92 -12.76 -10.14
C TRP A 214 -20.38 -13.68 -11.29
N GLN A 215 -20.35 -13.21 -12.54
CA GLN A 215 -20.69 -14.03 -13.71
C GLN A 215 -19.69 -15.19 -13.88
N ALA A 216 -18.39 -14.90 -13.75
CA ALA A 216 -17.35 -15.92 -13.83
C ALA A 216 -17.42 -16.88 -12.63
N VAL A 217 -17.73 -16.39 -11.43
CA VAL A 217 -17.99 -17.23 -10.25
C VAL A 217 -19.09 -18.23 -10.55
N ASN A 218 -20.24 -17.77 -11.05
CA ASN A 218 -21.39 -18.63 -11.34
C ASN A 218 -21.10 -19.62 -12.47
N ALA A 219 -20.47 -19.16 -13.56
CA ALA A 219 -20.10 -20.01 -14.70
C ALA A 219 -19.11 -21.12 -14.31
N ASN A 220 -18.27 -20.87 -13.31
CA ASN A 220 -17.26 -21.83 -12.83
C ASN A 220 -17.67 -22.55 -11.54
N ASN A 221 -18.96 -22.56 -11.17
CA ASN A 221 -19.47 -23.22 -9.96
C ASN A 221 -18.70 -22.82 -8.69
N GLY A 222 -18.39 -21.53 -8.55
CA GLY A 222 -17.62 -20.99 -7.42
C GLY A 222 -16.10 -21.13 -7.53
N ARG A 223 -15.57 -21.82 -8.55
CA ARG A 223 -14.13 -22.11 -8.68
C ARG A 223 -13.41 -21.03 -9.46
N ILE A 224 -13.04 -19.94 -8.79
CA ILE A 224 -12.23 -18.87 -9.38
C ILE A 224 -10.94 -18.65 -8.57
N LYS A 225 -9.86 -18.29 -9.28
CA LYS A 225 -8.60 -17.83 -8.66
C LYS A 225 -8.48 -16.33 -8.88
N LEU A 226 -8.52 -15.56 -7.80
CA LEU A 226 -8.19 -14.13 -7.82
C LEU A 226 -6.69 -13.99 -7.53
N SER A 227 -5.90 -13.75 -8.58
CA SER A 227 -4.49 -13.36 -8.40
C SER A 227 -4.43 -11.91 -7.96
N PHE A 228 -3.55 -11.56 -7.01
CA PHE A 228 -3.31 -10.18 -6.56
C PHE A 228 -2.18 -9.50 -7.33
N SER A 229 -1.33 -10.25 -8.03
CA SER A 229 -0.26 -9.71 -8.88
C SER A 229 -0.33 -10.32 -10.27
N ASN A 230 0.21 -9.61 -11.26
CA ASN A 230 0.47 -10.15 -12.60
C ASN A 230 1.74 -11.03 -12.64
N LYS A 231 2.40 -11.24 -11.50
CA LYS A 231 3.48 -12.23 -11.33
C LYS A 231 2.91 -13.64 -11.15
#